data_AF-K9XA97-F1
#
_entry.id   AF-K9XA97-F1
#
_cell.length_a   1.000
_cell.length_b   1.000
_cell.length_c   1.000
_cell.angle_alpha   90.00
_cell.angle_beta   90.00
_cell.angle_gamma   90.00
#
_symmetry.space_group_name_H-M   'P 1'
#
loop_
_entity.id
_entity.type
_entity.pdbx_description
1 polymer ?
#
loop_
_entity_poly.entity_id
_entity_poly.type
_entity_poly.pdbx_seq_one_letter_code
_entity_poly.pdbx_strand_id
1 'polypeptide(L)'
;MNNRFKTLDSDFANKDSVVSFTHSIFKIGELASFLNVILRDIGIKELYNRLVRDGKGQIPLDKNNEWIDSGKSCEILVPGTKGWQKGTLRIKVALEFCPDTLEIEEISPKDNKQTSSNEQMLDELRAQIKQIN
;
A
#
# COMPACT_ATOMS: atom_id res chain seq x y z
N MET A 1 2.32 7.23 -14.82
CA MET A 1 1.86 7.80 -13.54
C MET A 1 2.72 7.23 -12.44
N ASN A 2 3.57 8.05 -11.81
CA ASN A 2 4.45 7.57 -10.74
C ASN A 2 3.61 7.31 -9.49
N ASN A 3 3.57 6.07 -9.02
CA ASN A 3 2.83 5.70 -7.82
C ASN A 3 3.56 6.25 -6.58
N ARG A 4 3.11 7.39 -6.04
CA ARG A 4 3.66 8.02 -4.84
C ARG A 4 2.94 7.60 -3.55
N PHE A 5 1.90 6.78 -3.66
CA PHE A 5 1.15 6.29 -2.51
C PHE A 5 1.97 5.24 -1.78
N LYS A 6 2.08 5.40 -0.46
CA LYS A 6 2.64 4.39 0.43
C LYS A 6 1.51 3.83 1.28
N THR A 7 1.41 2.51 1.34
CA THR A 7 0.47 1.81 2.23
C THR A 7 0.88 2.05 3.68
N LEU A 8 -0.06 2.56 4.47
CA LEU A 8 0.12 2.82 5.90
C LEU A 8 -0.13 1.58 6.77
N ASP A 9 -0.63 0.51 6.16
CA ASP A 9 -1.33 -0.60 6.80
C ASP A 9 -0.61 -1.95 6.71
N SER A 10 0.72 -1.99 6.58
CA SER A 10 1.44 -3.27 6.49
C SER A 10 1.60 -3.97 7.85
N ASP A 11 0.54 -3.98 8.65
CA ASP A 11 0.42 -4.49 10.03
C ASP A 11 1.02 -3.56 11.10
N PHE A 12 0.51 -2.33 11.19
CA PHE A 12 0.65 -1.44 12.35
C PHE A 12 2.00 -0.73 12.56
N ALA A 13 2.94 -0.75 11.62
CA ALA A 13 4.23 -0.04 11.77
C ALA A 13 4.04 1.46 12.08
N ASN A 14 2.97 2.06 11.55
CA ASN A 14 2.58 3.46 11.78
C ASN A 14 1.28 3.57 12.60
N LYS A 15 0.93 2.59 13.44
CA LYS A 15 -0.37 2.58 14.13
C LYS A 15 -0.60 3.79 15.03
N ASP A 16 0.47 4.25 15.66
CA ASP A 16 0.47 5.37 16.60
C ASP A 16 0.69 6.71 15.88
N SER A 17 1.09 6.67 14.61
CA SER A 17 1.12 7.84 13.75
C SER A 17 -0.30 8.36 13.56
N VAL A 18 -0.41 9.68 13.42
CA VAL A 18 -1.70 10.36 13.35
C VAL A 18 -1.93 10.98 11.99
N VAL A 19 -3.17 10.96 11.54
CA VAL A 19 -3.65 11.74 10.40
C VAL A 19 -4.47 12.91 10.91
N SER A 20 -4.16 14.12 10.44
CA SER A 20 -4.89 15.34 10.78
C SER A 20 -5.77 15.77 9.62
N PHE A 21 -7.03 16.06 9.94
CA PHE A 21 -7.99 16.74 9.08
C PHE A 21 -8.29 18.12 9.68
N THR A 22 -9.05 18.96 8.95
CA THR A 22 -9.36 20.33 9.35
C THR A 22 -9.90 20.48 10.78
N HIS A 23 -10.66 19.49 11.28
CA HIS A 23 -11.34 19.56 12.58
C HIS A 23 -11.10 18.35 13.47
N SER A 24 -10.19 17.44 13.10
CA SER A 24 -10.06 16.16 13.80
C SER A 24 -8.71 15.50 13.52
N ILE A 25 -8.19 14.79 14.51
CA ILE A 25 -6.96 14.02 14.41
C ILE A 25 -7.27 12.59 14.83
N PHE A 26 -6.80 11.61 14.06
CA PHE A 26 -7.01 10.20 14.33
C PHE A 26 -5.69 9.46 14.31
N LYS A 27 -5.53 8.49 15.22
CA LYS A 27 -4.48 7.47 15.06
C LYS A 27 -4.81 6.60 13.85
N ILE A 28 -3.80 6.32 13.04
CA ILE A 28 -3.97 5.50 11.84
C ILE A 28 -4.47 4.10 12.21
N GLY A 29 -3.94 3.51 13.29
CA GLY A 29 -4.37 2.18 13.74
C GLY A 29 -5.84 2.13 14.16
N GLU A 30 -6.34 3.18 14.82
CA GLU A 30 -7.75 3.27 15.20
C GLU A 30 -8.64 3.43 13.96
N LEU A 31 -8.26 4.31 13.04
CA LEU A 31 -8.99 4.50 11.79
C LEU A 31 -9.04 3.20 10.95
N ALA A 32 -7.91 2.51 10.81
CA ALA A 32 -7.84 1.22 10.13
C ALA A 32 -8.72 0.16 10.81
N SER A 33 -8.77 0.14 12.15
CA SER A 33 -9.62 -0.80 12.90
C SER A 33 -11.11 -0.55 12.65
N PHE A 34 -11.54 0.72 12.66
CA PHE A 34 -12.93 1.08 12.37
C PHE A 34 -13.32 0.71 10.94
N LEU A 35 -12.45 0.97 9.96
CA LEU A 35 -12.69 0.58 8.57
C LEU A 35 -12.82 -0.93 8.41
N ASN A 36 -11.97 -1.71 9.09
CA ASN A 36 -12.06 -3.16 9.06
C ASN A 36 -13.39 -3.68 9.64
N VAL A 37 -13.86 -3.11 10.76
CA VAL A 37 -15.17 -3.46 11.35
C VAL A 37 -16.31 -3.09 10.42
N ILE A 38 -16.31 -1.86 9.87
CA ILE A 38 -17.36 -1.40 8.95
C ILE A 38 -17.40 -2.27 7.69
N LEU A 39 -16.25 -2.62 7.13
CA LEU A 39 -16.21 -3.46 5.93
C LEU A 39 -16.75 -4.87 6.21
N ARG A 40 -16.41 -5.46 7.38
CA ARG A 40 -16.92 -6.77 7.84
C ARG A 40 -18.44 -6.78 7.95
N ASP A 41 -18.99 -5.81 8.68
CA ASP A 41 -20.40 -5.86 9.09
C ASP A 41 -21.36 -5.28 8.03
N ILE A 42 -20.94 -4.20 7.37
CA ILE A 42 -21.80 -3.39 6.50
C ILE A 42 -21.33 -3.45 5.05
N GLY A 43 -20.02 -3.38 4.82
CA GLY A 43 -19.44 -3.20 3.49
C GLY A 43 -19.82 -4.31 2.50
N ILE A 44 -19.68 -5.58 2.91
CA ILE A 44 -20.02 -6.73 2.04
C ILE A 44 -21.53 -6.80 1.75
N LYS A 45 -22.36 -6.52 2.75
CA LYS A 45 -23.82 -6.52 2.60
C LYS A 45 -24.27 -5.42 1.64
N GLU A 46 -23.70 -4.22 1.76
CA GLU A 46 -23.98 -3.12 0.85
C GLU A 46 -23.50 -3.43 -0.57
N LEU A 47 -22.30 -4.02 -0.73
CA LEU A 47 -21.81 -4.47 -2.03
C LEU A 47 -22.78 -5.45 -2.71
N TYR A 48 -23.25 -6.47 -1.97
CA TYR A 48 -24.26 -7.40 -2.46
C TYR A 48 -25.53 -6.67 -2.91
N ASN A 49 -26.08 -5.80 -2.07
CA ASN A 49 -27.32 -5.08 -2.37
C ASN A 49 -27.19 -4.24 -3.65
N ARG A 50 -26.04 -3.57 -3.84
CA ARG A 50 -25.77 -2.78 -5.04
C ARG A 50 -25.69 -3.65 -6.28
N LEU A 51 -24.98 -4.77 -6.24
CA LEU A 51 -24.87 -5.69 -7.38
C LEU A 51 -26.24 -6.22 -7.81
N VAL A 52 -27.08 -6.60 -6.84
CA VAL A 52 -28.44 -7.07 -7.10
C VAL A 52 -29.30 -5.96 -7.69
N ARG A 53 -29.30 -4.78 -7.06
CA ARG A 53 -30.09 -3.61 -7.51
C ARG A 53 -29.72 -3.20 -8.93
N ASP A 54 -28.45 -3.22 -9.27
CA ASP A 54 -27.93 -2.76 -10.56
C ASP A 54 -27.94 -3.89 -11.62
N GLY A 55 -28.50 -5.06 -11.30
CA GLY A 55 -28.65 -6.20 -12.21
C GLY A 55 -27.32 -6.85 -12.61
N LYS A 56 -26.28 -6.75 -11.77
CA LYS A 56 -24.93 -7.27 -12.02
C LYS A 56 -24.69 -8.67 -11.45
N GLY A 57 -25.74 -9.30 -10.92
CA GLY A 57 -25.68 -10.60 -10.28
C GLY A 57 -25.52 -10.50 -8.77
N GLN A 58 -25.00 -11.57 -8.15
CA GLN A 58 -24.87 -11.69 -6.70
C GLN A 58 -23.51 -12.26 -6.31
N ILE A 59 -23.03 -11.85 -5.14
CA ILE A 59 -21.87 -12.44 -4.47
C ILE A 59 -22.33 -13.26 -3.26
N PRO A 60 -21.59 -14.31 -2.85
CA PRO A 60 -21.88 -15.05 -1.63
C PRO A 60 -21.97 -14.13 -0.39
N LEU A 61 -23.13 -14.13 0.28
CA LEU A 61 -23.35 -13.50 1.58
C LEU A 61 -23.26 -14.56 2.67
N ASP A 62 -22.07 -14.73 3.23
CA ASP A 62 -21.86 -15.66 4.34
C ASP A 62 -21.63 -14.90 5.64
N LYS A 63 -22.09 -15.48 6.75
CA LYS A 63 -22.12 -14.82 8.07
C LYS A 63 -20.75 -14.65 8.73
N ASN A 64 -19.68 -15.24 8.17
CA ASN A 64 -18.44 -15.50 8.88
C ASN A 64 -17.26 -14.59 8.47
N ASN A 65 -17.50 -13.38 7.95
CA ASN A 65 -16.44 -12.43 7.56
C ASN A 65 -15.36 -12.98 6.60
N GLU A 66 -15.64 -14.10 5.95
CA GLU A 66 -14.67 -14.84 5.14
C GLU A 66 -14.11 -13.99 4.02
N TRP A 67 -14.87 -13.04 3.46
CA TRP A 67 -14.37 -12.12 2.44
C TRP A 67 -13.11 -11.36 2.84
N ILE A 68 -12.91 -11.10 4.14
CA ILE A 68 -11.80 -10.30 4.67
C ILE A 68 -10.74 -11.22 5.29
N ASP A 69 -11.14 -12.29 5.96
CA ASP A 69 -10.20 -13.18 6.65
C ASP A 69 -9.55 -14.20 5.69
N SER A 70 -10.33 -15.17 5.21
CA SER A 70 -9.87 -16.32 4.42
C SER A 70 -10.03 -16.16 2.91
N GLY A 71 -10.85 -15.21 2.47
CA GLY A 71 -11.38 -15.08 1.12
C GLY A 71 -12.49 -16.09 0.77
N LYS A 72 -12.96 -16.01 -0.47
CA LYS A 72 -13.98 -16.89 -1.09
C LYS A 72 -13.42 -17.61 -2.30
N SER A 73 -13.72 -18.89 -2.42
CA SER A 73 -13.37 -19.69 -3.59
C SER A 73 -14.03 -19.14 -4.85
N CYS A 74 -13.25 -18.97 -5.92
CA CYS A 74 -13.72 -18.46 -7.19
C CYS A 74 -12.85 -18.97 -8.35
N GLU A 75 -13.25 -18.61 -9.57
CA GLU A 75 -12.45 -18.81 -10.78
C GLU A 75 -12.22 -17.47 -11.46
N ILE A 76 -11.02 -17.24 -11.99
CA ILE A 76 -10.68 -16.06 -12.78
C ILE A 76 -10.36 -16.48 -14.22
N LEU A 77 -10.89 -15.73 -15.19
CA LEU A 77 -10.52 -15.84 -16.59
C LEU A 77 -9.82 -14.54 -17.00
N VAL A 78 -8.52 -14.63 -17.27
CA VAL A 78 -7.72 -13.46 -17.69
C VAL A 78 -7.60 -13.47 -19.22
N PRO A 79 -7.89 -12.37 -19.93
CA PRO A 79 -7.70 -12.29 -21.36
C PRO A 79 -6.28 -12.71 -21.80
N GLY A 80 -6.18 -13.53 -22.84
CA GLY A 80 -4.90 -14.06 -23.34
C GLY A 80 -4.33 -15.26 -22.56
N THR A 81 -5.01 -15.73 -21.52
CA THR A 81 -4.63 -16.98 -20.82
C THR A 81 -5.40 -18.20 -21.36
N LYS A 82 -4.91 -19.40 -21.03
CA LYS A 82 -5.40 -20.67 -21.58
C LYS A 82 -6.73 -21.17 -20.98
N GLY A 83 -7.38 -20.42 -20.09
CA GLY A 83 -8.68 -20.81 -19.52
C GLY A 83 -8.93 -20.25 -18.12
N TRP A 84 -9.97 -20.79 -17.47
CA TRP A 84 -10.34 -20.45 -16.10
C TRP A 84 -9.33 -21.00 -15.09
N GLN A 85 -8.92 -20.16 -14.14
CA GLN A 85 -8.04 -20.52 -13.04
C GLN A 85 -8.81 -20.48 -11.72
N LYS A 86 -8.90 -21.64 -11.05
CA LYS A 86 -9.44 -21.74 -9.69
C LYS A 86 -8.53 -21.03 -8.69
N GLY A 87 -9.12 -20.35 -7.72
CA GLY A 87 -8.41 -19.62 -6.69
C GLY A 87 -9.33 -19.16 -5.56
N THR A 88 -8.81 -18.25 -4.75
CA THR A 88 -9.55 -17.63 -3.64
C THR A 88 -9.43 -16.12 -3.77
N LEU A 89 -10.56 -15.43 -3.79
CA LEU A 89 -10.65 -13.97 -3.81
C LEU A 89 -10.85 -13.44 -2.39
N ARG A 90 -9.95 -12.55 -1.95
CA ARG A 90 -10.03 -11.88 -0.65
C ARG A 90 -10.04 -10.37 -0.83
N ILE A 91 -10.85 -9.69 -0.04
CA ILE A 91 -10.93 -8.23 0.01
C ILE A 91 -10.07 -7.74 1.17
N LYS A 92 -9.23 -6.74 0.89
CA LYS A 92 -8.45 -6.03 1.90
C LYS A 92 -8.73 -4.54 1.81
N VAL A 93 -8.83 -3.89 2.96
CA VAL A 93 -8.74 -2.43 3.04
C VAL A 93 -7.28 -2.07 3.23
N ALA A 94 -6.84 -1.01 2.57
CA ALA A 94 -5.53 -0.42 2.80
C ALA A 94 -5.71 1.10 2.91
N LEU A 95 -5.14 1.68 3.96
CA LEU A 95 -4.96 3.12 4.05
C LEU A 95 -3.68 3.50 3.33
N GLU A 96 -3.72 4.48 2.44
CA GLU A 96 -2.55 4.96 1.70
C GLU A 96 -2.39 6.46 1.88
N PHE A 97 -1.14 6.91 2.00
CA PHE A 97 -0.80 8.32 2.11
C PHE A 97 0.22 8.72 1.05
N CYS A 98 0.01 9.88 0.44
CA CYS A 98 0.91 10.49 -0.51
C CYS A 98 1.29 11.88 0.02
N PRO A 99 2.53 12.10 0.49
CA PRO A 99 2.97 13.43 0.89
C PRO A 99 3.13 14.33 -0.34
N ASP A 100 2.85 15.62 -0.19
CA ASP A 100 2.97 16.61 -1.28
C ASP A 100 4.42 16.78 -1.74
N THR A 101 5.33 16.86 -0.77
CA THR A 101 6.78 16.85 -0.95
C THR A 101 7.32 15.47 -0.62
N LEU A 102 8.17 14.92 -1.47
CA LEU A 102 8.95 13.73 -1.10
C LEU A 102 9.84 14.15 0.06
N GLU A 103 9.74 13.45 1.21
CA GLU A 103 10.82 13.47 2.18
C GLU A 103 12.06 12.99 1.44
N ILE A 104 12.94 13.94 1.10
CA ILE A 104 14.32 13.62 0.77
C ILE A 104 14.82 12.96 2.06
N GLU A 105 15.13 11.67 2.01
CA GLU A 105 15.89 11.05 3.10
C GLU A 105 17.16 11.88 3.23
N GLU A 106 17.18 12.80 4.21
CA GLU A 106 18.42 13.39 4.66
C GLU A 106 19.27 12.21 5.11
N ILE A 107 20.27 11.92 4.29
CA ILE A 107 21.34 11.00 4.61
C ILE A 107 21.97 11.57 5.89
N SER A 108 21.48 11.10 7.05
CA SER A 108 22.12 11.40 8.32
C SER A 108 23.58 10.95 8.19
N PRO A 109 24.58 11.79 8.46
CA PRO A 109 25.99 11.46 8.25
C PRO A 109 26.54 10.42 9.25
N LYS A 110 25.74 9.44 9.67
CA LYS A 110 26.09 8.52 10.75
C LYS A 110 26.07 7.02 10.43
N ASP A 111 25.96 6.63 9.16
CA ASP A 111 26.33 5.26 8.75
C ASP A 111 27.36 5.27 7.62
N ASN A 112 28.60 5.56 8.05
CA ASN A 112 29.83 5.26 7.32
C ASN A 112 29.91 3.76 7.01
N LYS A 113 29.69 3.36 5.75
CA LYS A 113 30.58 2.40 5.04
C LYS A 113 30.30 2.17 3.55
N GLN A 114 29.94 3.19 2.76
CA GLN A 114 29.98 3.00 1.30
C GLN A 114 30.32 4.29 0.52
N THR A 115 31.31 5.07 0.99
CA THR A 115 31.80 6.26 0.25
C THR A 115 33.30 6.22 -0.04
N SER A 116 34.02 5.16 0.35
CA SER A 116 35.47 5.09 0.13
C SER A 116 35.88 4.95 -1.34
N SER A 117 35.00 4.47 -2.24
CA SER A 117 35.40 4.22 -3.64
C SER A 117 35.19 5.41 -4.56
N ASN A 118 34.15 6.22 -4.34
CA ASN A 118 33.79 7.28 -5.30
C ASN A 118 34.58 8.58 -5.06
N GLU A 119 34.88 8.93 -3.81
CA GLU A 119 35.72 10.11 -3.52
C GLU A 119 37.16 9.88 -3.97
N GLN A 120 37.70 8.67 -3.78
CA GLN A 120 39.04 8.31 -4.26
C GLN A 120 39.14 8.38 -5.81
N MET A 121 38.11 7.91 -6.54
CA MET A 121 38.08 8.04 -8.00
C MET A 121 37.98 9.50 -8.49
N LEU A 122 37.24 10.35 -7.76
CA LEU A 122 37.10 11.76 -8.13
C LEU A 122 38.35 12.58 -7.81
N ASP A 123 39.06 12.26 -6.73
CA ASP A 123 40.34 12.90 -6.40
C ASP A 123 41.46 12.52 -7.36
N GLU A 124 41.49 11.27 -7.84
CA GLU A 124 42.42 10.85 -8.91
C GLU A 124 42.19 11.64 -10.21
N LEU A 125 40.92 11.87 -10.59
CA LEU A 125 40.58 12.70 -11.77
C LEU A 125 41.03 14.16 -11.62
N ARG A 126 40.86 14.74 -10.42
CA ARG A 126 41.30 16.12 -10.14
C ARG A 126 42.83 16.25 -10.19
N ALA A 127 43.56 15.22 -9.75
CA ALA A 127 45.01 15.18 -9.80
C ALA A 127 45.52 15.11 -11.26
N GLN A 128 44.87 14.34 -12.13
CA GLN A 128 45.23 14.25 -13.56
C GLN A 128 45.02 15.57 -14.31
N ILE A 129 43.94 16.30 -14.02
CA ILE A 129 43.67 17.59 -14.69
C ILE A 129 44.75 18.64 -14.37
N LYS A 130 45.33 18.60 -13.17
CA LYS A 130 46.42 19.52 -12.79
C LYS A 130 47.76 19.22 -13.46
N GLN A 131 47.96 18.02 -14.02
CA GLN A 131 49.20 17.67 -14.75
C GLN A 131 49.16 18.03 -16.24
N ILE A 132 48.02 18.50 -16.76
CA ILE A 132 47.83 18.83 -18.18
C ILE A 132 48.03 20.34 -18.45
N ASN A 133 48.38 21.14 -17.43
CA ASN A 133 48.76 22.56 -17.57
C ASN A 133 50.18 22.83 -17.10
#